data_AF-A0A7X6V227-F1
#
_entry.id   AF-A0A7X6V227-F1
#
_cell.length_a   1.000
_cell.length_b   1.000
_cell.length_c   1.000
_cell.angle_alpha   90.00
_cell.angle_beta   90.00
_cell.angle_gamma   90.00
#
_symmetry.space_group_name_H-M   'P 1'
#
loop_
_entity.id
_entity.type
_entity.pdbx_description
1 polymer ?
#
loop_
_entity_poly.entity_id
_entity_poly.type
_entity_poly.pdbx_seq_one_letter_code
_entity_poly.pdbx_strand_id
1 'polypeptide(L)'
;MKAHRQLTSLLLAVLLSAAPGFGAPVIRHEPAKVAEKGQPLGVRVTVRDAAARVESVWVLYTPSRGTTPFRQTLTSSGAGIWYGSIPGHMIGPGKQLLYYIQAENADGESAETEWHTVRVEESGVAPEAIPAASAVAEQARRQAQTPAPAPAPAPAASTRSKYLIPGAVIVGGAVAVGGALAISHSSSSSGGGGHAAVTNANFGGNYAFCFSPTATETNVAQVCDSGLVNVYVRSGVVEVVGLWAAEIWSTPLNGHVFSVAKTVPARGDFPESYVILTGEIRGERCTVMVSGYSRDPDAPGNYQGQLDTTMR
;
A
#
# COMPACT_ATOMS: atom_id res chain seq x y z
N MET A 1 -89.97 7.30 -20.54
CA MET A 1 -89.65 8.19 -19.41
C MET A 1 -88.25 8.75 -19.63
N LYS A 2 -88.17 10.08 -19.79
CA LYS A 2 -86.95 10.86 -20.07
C LYS A 2 -86.32 11.34 -18.75
N ALA A 3 -85.03 11.68 -18.87
CA ALA A 3 -84.29 12.74 -18.16
C ALA A 3 -83.34 12.32 -17.03
N HIS A 4 -82.05 12.38 -17.39
CA HIS A 4 -80.98 13.17 -16.75
C HIS A 4 -80.96 13.30 -15.22
N ARG A 5 -79.86 12.84 -14.61
CA ARG A 5 -79.11 13.50 -13.52
C ARG A 5 -77.69 12.94 -13.53
N GLN A 6 -76.78 13.67 -14.18
CA GLN A 6 -75.82 14.61 -13.59
C GLN A 6 -74.53 13.92 -13.13
N LEU A 7 -73.47 14.20 -13.91
CA LEU A 7 -72.07 14.05 -13.56
C LEU A 7 -71.80 14.75 -12.21
N THR A 8 -71.07 14.08 -11.34
CA THR A 8 -70.13 14.76 -10.43
C THR A 8 -68.84 13.95 -10.42
N SER A 9 -67.93 14.35 -11.30
CA SER A 9 -66.51 14.09 -11.14
C SER A 9 -66.01 14.91 -9.96
N LEU A 10 -65.39 14.26 -8.98
CA LEU A 10 -64.47 14.93 -8.06
C LEU A 10 -63.15 14.18 -8.16
N LEU A 11 -62.24 14.82 -8.88
CA LEU A 11 -60.82 14.54 -8.88
C LEU A 11 -60.35 14.49 -7.42
N LEU A 12 -59.84 13.34 -6.98
CA LEU A 12 -58.88 13.33 -5.88
C LEU A 12 -57.49 13.43 -6.53
N ALA A 13 -56.96 14.65 -6.48
CA ALA A 13 -55.63 14.96 -6.96
C ALA A 13 -54.60 14.10 -6.24
N VAL A 14 -53.83 13.37 -7.04
CA VAL A 14 -52.60 12.71 -6.66
C VAL A 14 -51.61 13.81 -6.23
N LEU A 15 -51.49 14.03 -4.93
CA LEU A 15 -50.30 14.66 -4.36
C LEU A 15 -49.21 13.59 -4.32
N LEU A 16 -48.58 13.36 -5.47
CA LEU A 16 -47.26 12.75 -5.52
C LEU A 16 -46.30 13.79 -4.93
N SER A 17 -46.09 13.72 -3.62
CA SER A 17 -45.00 14.39 -2.97
C SER A 17 -43.71 13.86 -3.60
N ALA A 18 -43.13 14.63 -4.52
CA ALA A 18 -41.74 14.47 -4.90
C ALA A 18 -40.89 14.93 -3.70
N ALA A 19 -40.77 14.05 -2.69
CA ALA A 19 -39.70 14.17 -1.73
C ALA A 19 -38.38 14.05 -2.50
N PRO A 20 -37.37 14.90 -2.24
CA PRO A 20 -36.01 14.58 -2.67
C PRO A 20 -35.72 13.19 -2.12
N GLY A 21 -35.46 12.23 -3.00
CA GLY A 21 -35.32 10.83 -2.61
C GLY A 21 -34.25 10.69 -1.54
N PHE A 22 -34.67 10.37 -0.32
CA PHE A 22 -33.91 9.50 0.58
C PHE A 22 -33.74 8.20 -0.21
N GLY A 23 -32.53 7.98 -0.69
CA GLY A 23 -32.25 6.94 -1.65
C GLY A 23 -30.92 6.32 -1.36
N ALA A 24 -30.89 4.98 -1.45
CA ALA A 24 -29.71 4.19 -1.19
C ALA A 24 -28.47 4.75 -1.91
N PRO A 25 -27.28 4.64 -1.29
CA PRO A 25 -26.06 5.24 -1.82
C PRO A 25 -25.73 4.68 -3.22
N VAL A 26 -25.27 5.54 -4.12
CA VAL A 26 -24.87 5.15 -5.48
C VAL A 26 -23.39 4.76 -5.48
N ILE A 27 -23.12 3.49 -5.78
CA ILE A 27 -21.77 2.92 -5.83
C ILE A 27 -21.26 2.92 -7.28
N ARG A 28 -20.07 3.49 -7.50
CA ARG A 28 -19.31 3.43 -8.76
C ARG A 28 -17.95 2.79 -8.52
N HIS A 29 -17.72 1.66 -9.16
CA HIS A 29 -16.51 0.88 -9.03
C HIS A 29 -16.06 0.40 -10.40
N GLU A 30 -14.74 0.38 -10.62
CA GLU A 30 -14.12 -0.26 -11.78
C GLU A 30 -13.50 -1.59 -11.32
N PRO A 31 -14.09 -2.73 -11.68
CA PRO A 31 -13.65 -4.01 -11.14
C PRO A 31 -12.28 -4.43 -11.65
N ALA A 32 -11.45 -4.97 -10.74
CA ALA A 32 -10.21 -5.61 -11.14
C ALA A 32 -10.50 -6.89 -11.92
N LYS A 33 -9.79 -7.09 -13.04
CA LYS A 33 -9.97 -8.28 -13.90
C LYS A 33 -9.01 -9.41 -13.54
N VAL A 34 -7.84 -9.05 -13.01
CA VAL A 34 -6.73 -9.96 -12.69
C VAL A 34 -6.14 -9.56 -11.33
N ALA A 35 -5.73 -10.55 -10.55
CA ALA A 35 -4.97 -10.40 -9.32
C ALA A 35 -3.81 -11.40 -9.31
N GLU A 36 -2.69 -10.99 -8.75
CA GLU A 36 -1.54 -11.87 -8.58
C GLU A 36 -1.69 -12.69 -7.29
N LYS A 37 -1.39 -13.99 -7.36
CA LYS A 37 -1.45 -14.89 -6.22
C LYS A 37 -0.52 -14.40 -5.11
N GLY A 38 -1.04 -14.32 -3.89
CA GLY A 38 -0.28 -13.87 -2.72
C GLY A 38 -0.05 -12.35 -2.64
N GLN A 39 -0.40 -11.57 -3.67
CA GLN A 39 -0.30 -10.12 -3.65
C GLN A 39 -1.60 -9.48 -3.17
N PRO A 40 -1.53 -8.39 -2.39
CA PRO A 40 -2.73 -7.64 -2.01
C PRO A 40 -3.44 -7.04 -3.24
N LEU A 41 -4.76 -7.16 -3.30
CA LEU A 41 -5.57 -6.55 -4.36
C LEU A 41 -6.19 -5.24 -3.85
N GLY A 42 -5.73 -4.12 -4.39
CA GLY A 42 -6.30 -2.81 -4.10
C GLY A 42 -7.72 -2.63 -4.67
N VAL A 43 -8.61 -2.06 -3.86
CA VAL A 43 -10.00 -1.76 -4.22
C VAL A 43 -10.23 -0.26 -4.04
N ARG A 44 -10.66 0.41 -5.11
CA ARG A 44 -11.07 1.82 -5.12
C ARG A 44 -12.52 1.93 -5.52
N VAL A 45 -13.31 2.68 -4.77
CA VAL A 45 -14.73 2.90 -5.05
C VAL A 45 -15.12 4.35 -4.81
N THR A 46 -16.05 4.85 -5.62
CA THR A 46 -16.71 6.13 -5.38
C THR A 46 -18.14 5.85 -4.95
N VAL A 47 -18.50 6.30 -3.75
CA VAL A 47 -19.85 6.19 -3.20
C VAL A 47 -20.39 7.60 -3.03
N ARG A 48 -21.56 7.84 -3.62
CA ARG A 48 -22.26 9.13 -3.51
C ARG A 48 -23.62 8.91 -2.89
N ASP A 49 -24.00 9.84 -2.03
CA ASP A 49 -25.34 9.92 -1.46
C ASP A 49 -25.78 11.38 -1.61
N ALA A 50 -27.02 11.57 -2.07
CA ALA A 50 -27.58 12.86 -2.40
C ALA A 50 -28.21 13.56 -1.18
N ALA A 51 -28.63 12.78 -0.17
CA ALA A 51 -29.38 13.26 0.98
C ALA A 51 -28.68 12.99 2.31
N ALA A 52 -27.99 11.85 2.44
CA ALA A 52 -27.30 11.47 3.65
C ALA A 52 -25.78 11.35 3.47
N ARG A 53 -25.07 11.22 4.59
CA ARG A 53 -23.62 10.96 4.61
C ARG A 53 -23.42 9.45 4.57
N VAL A 54 -22.56 8.99 3.66
CA VAL A 54 -22.09 7.60 3.65
C VAL A 54 -21.37 7.32 4.97
N GLU A 55 -21.86 6.37 5.75
CA GLU A 55 -21.33 6.04 7.06
C GLU A 55 -20.22 5.00 6.94
N SER A 56 -20.45 3.98 6.12
CA SER A 56 -19.54 2.85 6.01
C SER A 56 -19.60 2.19 4.64
N VAL A 57 -18.45 1.65 4.24
CA VAL A 57 -18.30 0.93 2.97
C VAL A 57 -17.41 -0.29 3.21
N TRP A 58 -17.82 -1.43 2.69
CA TRP A 58 -17.11 -2.70 2.81
C TRP A 58 -16.90 -3.35 1.46
N VAL A 59 -15.78 -4.05 1.33
CA VAL A 59 -15.61 -5.07 0.30
C VAL A 59 -15.83 -6.43 0.93
N LEU A 60 -16.70 -7.22 0.31
CA LEU A 60 -16.98 -8.59 0.70
C LEU A 60 -16.41 -9.52 -0.36
N TYR A 61 -15.52 -10.43 0.04
CA TYR A 61 -14.77 -11.27 -0.90
C TYR A 61 -14.73 -12.74 -0.48
N THR A 62 -14.64 -13.63 -1.45
CA THR A 62 -14.69 -15.08 -1.22
C THR A 62 -13.95 -15.81 -2.35
N PRO A 63 -13.21 -16.90 -2.05
CA PRO A 63 -12.54 -17.70 -3.08
C PRO A 63 -13.54 -18.53 -3.92
N SER A 64 -14.77 -18.74 -3.44
CA SER A 64 -15.79 -19.53 -4.13
C SER A 64 -17.22 -19.06 -3.85
N ARG A 65 -18.16 -19.28 -4.77
CA ARG A 65 -19.58 -18.85 -4.62
C ARG A 65 -20.37 -19.58 -3.52
N GLY A 66 -19.82 -20.63 -2.92
CA GLY A 66 -20.47 -21.42 -1.87
C GLY A 66 -19.97 -21.13 -0.46
N THR A 67 -19.05 -20.18 -0.30
CA THR A 67 -18.40 -19.87 0.98
C THR A 67 -18.78 -18.49 1.50
N THR A 68 -19.03 -18.40 2.81
CA THR A 68 -19.32 -17.13 3.49
C THR A 68 -18.24 -16.09 3.16
N PRO A 69 -18.61 -14.90 2.65
CA PRO A 69 -17.64 -13.88 2.30
C PRO A 69 -16.93 -13.31 3.52
N PHE A 70 -15.64 -13.03 3.37
CA PHE A 70 -14.87 -12.22 4.30
C PHE A 70 -15.23 -10.75 4.07
N ARG A 71 -15.35 -9.99 5.16
CA ARG A 71 -15.69 -8.56 5.13
C ARG A 71 -14.45 -7.75 5.47
N GLN A 72 -14.12 -6.80 4.60
CA GLN A 72 -13.06 -5.83 4.82
C GLN A 72 -13.63 -4.42 4.72
N THR A 73 -13.45 -3.62 5.77
CA THR A 73 -13.85 -2.21 5.78
C THR A 73 -12.94 -1.39 4.88
N LEU A 74 -13.54 -0.51 4.08
CA LEU A 74 -12.83 0.49 3.28
C LEU A 74 -12.73 1.79 4.06
N THR A 75 -11.63 2.52 3.83
CA THR A 75 -11.34 3.80 4.46
C THR A 75 -11.73 4.94 3.52
N SER A 76 -12.40 5.96 4.04
CA SER A 76 -12.73 7.16 3.27
C SER A 76 -11.49 8.02 3.06
N SER A 77 -11.31 8.51 1.83
CA SER A 77 -10.28 9.49 1.45
C SER A 77 -10.86 10.89 1.21
N GLY A 78 -12.15 11.08 1.48
CA GLY A 78 -12.89 12.31 1.17
C GLY A 78 -13.50 12.31 -0.24
N ALA A 79 -14.36 13.29 -0.51
CA ALA A 79 -15.07 13.46 -1.79
C ALA A 79 -15.85 12.22 -2.28
N GLY A 80 -16.31 11.36 -1.35
CA GLY A 80 -17.01 10.12 -1.67
C GLY A 80 -16.10 9.00 -2.19
N ILE A 81 -14.78 9.12 -2.10
CA ILE A 81 -13.84 8.09 -2.54
C ILE A 81 -13.40 7.25 -1.34
N TRP A 82 -13.43 5.92 -1.51
CA TRP A 82 -13.06 4.93 -0.51
C TRP A 82 -12.05 3.94 -1.06
N TYR A 83 -11.13 3.51 -0.19
CA TYR A 83 -10.03 2.61 -0.53
C TYR A 83 -9.89 1.48 0.47
N GLY A 84 -9.43 0.34 0.00
CA GLY A 84 -9.01 -0.76 0.85
C GLY A 84 -8.25 -1.80 0.05
N SER A 85 -7.85 -2.87 0.70
CA SER A 85 -7.13 -3.97 0.05
C SER A 85 -7.67 -5.29 0.51
N ILE A 86 -7.84 -6.22 -0.43
CA ILE A 86 -8.05 -7.63 -0.11
C ILE A 86 -6.67 -8.22 0.19
N PRO A 87 -6.45 -8.85 1.36
CA PRO A 87 -5.14 -9.38 1.74
C PRO A 87 -4.66 -10.48 0.78
N GLY A 88 -3.39 -10.45 0.40
CA GLY A 88 -2.83 -11.39 -0.58
C GLY A 88 -2.88 -12.85 -0.14
N HIS A 89 -2.77 -13.13 1.17
CA HIS A 89 -2.92 -14.50 1.69
C HIS A 89 -4.34 -15.06 1.51
N MET A 90 -5.34 -14.20 1.31
CA MET A 90 -6.71 -14.59 0.97
C MET A 90 -6.92 -14.79 -0.53
N ILE A 91 -6.02 -14.23 -1.34
CA ILE A 91 -5.90 -14.54 -2.77
C ILE A 91 -5.09 -15.83 -2.91
N GLY A 92 -5.74 -16.92 -2.49
CA GLY A 92 -5.15 -18.24 -2.34
C GLY A 92 -4.85 -18.93 -3.68
N PRO A 93 -4.58 -20.25 -3.68
CA PRO A 93 -4.24 -21.02 -4.89
C PRO A 93 -5.43 -21.25 -5.84
N GLY A 94 -6.60 -20.69 -5.54
CA GLY A 94 -7.75 -20.75 -6.42
C GLY A 94 -7.49 -20.01 -7.74
N LYS A 95 -8.19 -20.40 -8.81
CA LYS A 95 -8.09 -19.74 -10.12
C LYS A 95 -8.79 -18.38 -10.18
N GLN A 96 -9.61 -18.08 -9.18
CA GLN A 96 -10.44 -16.89 -9.15
C GLN A 96 -10.74 -16.44 -7.72
N LEU A 97 -11.02 -15.15 -7.59
CA LEU A 97 -11.54 -14.50 -6.40
C LEU A 97 -12.85 -13.82 -6.80
N LEU A 98 -13.88 -13.93 -5.96
CA LEU A 98 -15.12 -13.18 -6.15
C LEU A 98 -15.24 -12.10 -5.09
N TYR A 99 -15.73 -10.92 -5.46
CA TYR A 99 -16.04 -9.89 -4.49
C TYR A 99 -17.19 -8.99 -4.96
N TYR A 100 -17.82 -8.31 -4.01
CA TYR A 100 -18.74 -7.22 -4.25
C TYR A 100 -18.53 -6.12 -3.19
N ILE A 101 -19.10 -4.95 -3.42
CA ILE A 101 -18.99 -3.81 -2.53
C ILE A 101 -20.36 -3.50 -1.97
N GLN A 102 -20.41 -3.24 -0.67
CA GLN A 102 -21.61 -2.81 0.05
C GLN A 102 -21.32 -1.45 0.69
N ALA A 103 -22.27 -0.53 0.58
CA ALA A 103 -22.23 0.77 1.25
C ALA A 103 -23.51 1.00 2.04
N GLU A 104 -23.39 1.68 3.17
CA GLU A 104 -24.48 2.05 4.05
C GLU A 104 -24.40 3.55 4.37
N ASN A 105 -25.54 4.23 4.29
CA ASN A 105 -25.65 5.65 4.67
C ASN A 105 -26.10 5.81 6.12
N ALA A 106 -26.03 7.04 6.63
CA ALA A 106 -26.44 7.39 7.98
C ALA A 106 -27.93 7.14 8.27
N ASP A 107 -28.76 6.94 7.24
CA ASP A 107 -30.17 6.60 7.37
C ASP A 107 -30.40 5.07 7.46
N GLY A 108 -29.32 4.27 7.41
CA GLY A 108 -29.37 2.81 7.44
C GLY A 108 -29.77 2.17 6.10
N GLU A 109 -29.85 2.97 5.02
CA GLU A 109 -30.07 2.44 3.68
C GLU A 109 -28.77 1.88 3.12
N SER A 110 -28.86 0.69 2.54
CA SER A 110 -27.71 0.00 1.95
C SER A 110 -27.85 -0.19 0.45
N ALA A 111 -26.71 -0.15 -0.24
CA ALA A 111 -26.59 -0.51 -1.64
C ALA A 111 -25.45 -1.50 -1.82
N GLU A 112 -25.57 -2.36 -2.82
CA GLU A 112 -24.59 -3.38 -3.17
C GLU A 112 -24.29 -3.36 -4.67
N THR A 113 -23.05 -3.70 -5.03
CA THR A 113 -22.71 -3.99 -6.42
C THR A 113 -23.04 -5.44 -6.78
N GLU A 114 -23.03 -5.75 -8.07
CA GLU A 114 -23.00 -7.14 -8.50
C GLU A 114 -21.69 -7.85 -8.09
N TRP A 115 -21.70 -9.17 -8.14
CA TRP A 115 -20.52 -9.99 -7.93
C TRP A 115 -19.53 -9.85 -9.08
N HIS A 116 -18.33 -9.40 -8.75
CA HIS A 116 -17.19 -9.32 -9.66
C HIS A 116 -16.31 -10.57 -9.53
N THR A 117 -15.81 -11.07 -10.67
CA THR A 117 -14.89 -12.20 -10.71
C THR A 117 -13.52 -11.75 -11.18
N VAL A 118 -12.52 -11.96 -10.34
CA VAL A 118 -11.11 -11.65 -10.61
C VAL A 118 -10.40 -12.96 -10.91
N ARG A 119 -9.64 -13.00 -12.01
CA ARG A 119 -8.77 -14.14 -12.31
C ARG A 119 -7.51 -14.04 -11.46
N VAL A 120 -7.14 -15.14 -10.81
CA VAL A 120 -5.91 -15.21 -10.02
C VAL A 120 -4.83 -15.82 -10.89
N GLU A 121 -3.75 -15.08 -11.12
CA GLU A 121 -2.60 -15.50 -11.91
C GLU A 121 -1.41 -15.77 -10.98
N GLU A 122 -0.68 -16.85 -11.25
CA GLU A 122 0.62 -17.07 -10.63
C GLU A 122 1.61 -16.12 -11.28
N SER A 123 2.13 -15.15 -10.51
CA SER A 123 3.26 -14.35 -10.97
C SER A 123 4.39 -15.32 -11.31
N GLY A 124 4.83 -15.33 -12.57
CA GLY A 124 5.83 -16.25 -13.13
C GLY A 124 7.24 -16.10 -12.56
N VAL A 125 7.40 -15.54 -11.36
CA VAL A 125 8.63 -15.63 -10.58
C VAL A 125 8.44 -16.77 -9.60
N ALA A 126 8.79 -17.97 -10.05
CA ALA A 126 9.13 -19.03 -9.11
C ALA A 126 10.13 -18.45 -8.09
N PRO A 127 10.03 -18.77 -6.79
CA PRO A 127 11.18 -18.62 -5.91
C PRO A 127 12.24 -19.59 -6.45
N GLU A 128 13.00 -19.17 -7.46
CA GLU A 128 14.22 -19.84 -7.86
C GLU A 128 15.06 -19.87 -6.58
N ALA A 129 15.32 -21.10 -6.12
CA ALA A 129 15.92 -21.36 -4.84
C ALA A 129 17.09 -20.40 -4.63
N ILE A 130 16.96 -19.51 -3.64
CA ILE A 130 18.07 -18.69 -3.17
C ILE A 130 19.21 -19.69 -2.96
N PRO A 131 20.32 -19.62 -3.71
CA PRO A 131 21.43 -20.52 -3.46
C PRO A 131 21.80 -20.32 -1.99
N ALA A 132 21.78 -21.42 -1.24
CA ALA A 132 21.98 -21.38 0.21
C ALA A 132 23.19 -20.49 0.52
N ALA A 133 23.12 -19.70 1.58
CA ALA A 133 24.19 -18.76 1.97
C ALA A 133 25.58 -19.40 2.02
N SER A 134 25.65 -20.73 2.18
CA SER A 134 26.84 -21.57 2.03
C SER A 134 27.51 -21.51 0.64
N ALA A 135 26.75 -21.54 -0.46
CA ALA A 135 27.29 -21.48 -1.82
C ALA A 135 27.89 -20.10 -2.13
N VAL A 136 27.24 -19.03 -1.64
CA VAL A 136 27.74 -17.65 -1.78
C VAL A 136 28.99 -17.45 -0.90
N ALA A 137 29.00 -18.01 0.31
CA ALA A 137 30.17 -17.96 1.20
C ALA A 137 31.38 -18.75 0.65
N GLU A 138 31.16 -19.91 0.00
CA GLU A 138 32.23 -20.65 -0.67
C GLU A 138 32.79 -19.89 -1.88
N GLN A 139 31.94 -19.26 -2.67
CA GLN A 139 32.37 -18.46 -3.82
C GLN A 139 33.16 -17.21 -3.38
N ALA A 140 32.74 -16.56 -2.30
CA ALA A 140 33.48 -15.45 -1.69
C ALA A 140 34.84 -15.89 -1.12
N ARG A 141 34.93 -17.08 -0.49
CA ARG A 141 36.22 -17.63 -0.02
C ARG A 141 37.17 -17.97 -1.16
N ARG A 142 36.66 -18.48 -2.28
CA ARG A 142 37.47 -18.74 -3.47
C ARG A 142 38.02 -17.46 -4.10
N GLN A 143 37.24 -16.37 -4.12
CA GLN A 143 37.72 -15.07 -4.61
C GLN A 143 38.71 -14.40 -3.65
N ALA A 144 38.58 -14.62 -2.33
CA ALA A 144 39.52 -14.11 -1.32
C ALA A 144 40.87 -14.86 -1.27
N GLN A 145 41.00 -16.00 -1.94
CA GLN A 145 42.25 -16.77 -2.03
C GLN A 145 43.12 -16.41 -3.24
N THR A 146 42.71 -15.44 -4.05
CA THR A 146 43.56 -14.89 -5.12
C THR A 146 44.69 -14.06 -4.50
N PRO A 147 45.99 -14.40 -4.68
CA PRO A 147 47.07 -13.62 -4.09
C PRO A 147 47.09 -12.21 -4.70
N ALA A 148 47.17 -11.19 -3.84
CA ALA A 148 47.30 -9.80 -4.28
C ALA A 148 48.59 -9.61 -5.13
N PRO A 149 48.54 -8.84 -6.23
CA PRO A 149 49.75 -8.48 -6.96
C PRO A 149 50.67 -7.62 -6.08
N ALA A 150 51.98 -7.89 -6.18
CA ALA A 150 53.02 -7.24 -5.40
C ALA A 150 52.99 -5.69 -5.52
N PRO A 151 53.34 -4.96 -4.44
CA PRO A 151 53.34 -3.50 -4.46
C PRO A 151 54.40 -2.94 -5.42
N ALA A 152 54.00 -1.96 -6.23
CA ALA A 152 54.89 -1.24 -7.13
C ALA A 152 55.94 -0.40 -6.34
N PRO A 153 57.17 -0.24 -6.85
CA PRO A 153 58.22 0.50 -6.17
C PRO A 153 57.94 2.02 -6.14
N ALA A 154 58.30 2.63 -5.00
CA ALA A 154 58.04 4.03 -4.68
C ALA A 154 58.78 5.02 -5.62
N PRO A 155 58.13 6.11 -6.07
CA PRO A 155 58.81 7.21 -6.75
C PRO A 155 59.65 8.04 -5.76
N ALA A 156 60.85 8.45 -6.22
CA ALA A 156 61.84 9.18 -5.45
C ALA A 156 61.37 10.59 -5.02
N ALA A 157 61.86 11.01 -3.86
CA ALA A 157 61.58 12.30 -3.23
C ALA A 157 62.14 13.50 -4.02
N SER A 158 61.38 14.61 -4.06
CA SER A 158 61.96 15.94 -4.17
C SER A 158 61.22 16.96 -3.28
N THR A 159 61.91 17.30 -2.19
CA THR A 159 62.10 18.57 -1.48
C THR A 159 61.05 19.72 -1.48
N ARG A 160 60.72 20.14 -0.24
CA ARG A 160 60.15 21.42 0.27
C ARG A 160 58.62 21.58 0.14
N SER A 161 57.84 22.05 1.13
CA SER A 161 58.09 22.65 2.44
C SER A 161 56.85 22.53 3.36
N LYS A 162 57.12 22.31 4.65
CA LYS A 162 56.30 22.42 5.88
C LYS A 162 54.92 23.11 5.78
N TYR A 163 53.86 22.38 6.15
CA TYR A 163 52.99 22.69 7.29
C TYR A 163 52.45 21.36 7.87
N LEU A 164 52.54 21.21 9.19
CA LEU A 164 52.23 20.00 9.96
C LEU A 164 50.74 19.89 10.30
N ILE A 165 50.32 18.63 10.38
CA ILE A 165 49.01 18.03 10.71
C ILE A 165 48.77 18.06 12.25
N PRO A 166 47.56 17.77 12.80
CA PRO A 166 47.05 16.39 12.95
C PRO A 166 45.56 16.28 12.56
N GLY A 167 45.02 15.17 12.03
CA GLY A 167 45.23 13.79 12.43
C GLY A 167 44.07 13.36 13.32
N ALA A 168 43.00 12.82 12.72
CA ALA A 168 41.99 12.05 13.44
C ALA A 168 41.77 10.73 12.69
N VAL A 169 42.33 9.68 13.28
CA VAL A 169 42.10 8.28 12.95
C VAL A 169 40.72 7.92 13.50
N ILE A 170 39.80 7.45 12.64
CA ILE A 170 38.65 6.68 13.07
C ILE A 170 38.83 5.27 12.54
N VAL A 171 39.18 4.38 13.47
CA VAL A 171 39.15 2.93 13.37
C VAL A 171 37.75 2.48 13.77
N GLY A 172 37.16 1.59 12.96
CA GLY A 172 35.90 0.89 13.24
C GLY A 172 34.69 1.60 12.60
N GLY A 173 33.84 0.96 11.81
CA GLY A 173 33.71 -0.42 11.40
C GLY A 173 32.35 -0.55 10.69
N ALA A 174 32.23 -1.57 9.84
CA ALA A 174 30.98 -2.14 9.31
C ALA A 174 30.29 -1.46 8.10
N VAL A 175 30.54 -2.10 6.95
CA VAL A 175 29.61 -2.49 5.88
C VAL A 175 29.13 -1.41 4.90
N ALA A 176 29.90 -1.27 3.82
CA ALA A 176 29.36 -0.96 2.51
C ALA A 176 28.94 -2.28 1.83
N VAL A 177 27.65 -2.45 1.54
CA VAL A 177 27.19 -3.39 0.51
C VAL A 177 26.50 -2.55 -0.56
N GLY A 178 27.24 -2.28 -1.62
CA GLY A 178 26.66 -1.94 -2.91
C GLY A 178 26.09 -3.19 -3.56
N GLY A 179 24.95 -3.03 -4.22
CA GLY A 179 24.38 -4.02 -5.13
C GLY A 179 23.73 -3.25 -6.29
N ALA A 180 24.44 -3.18 -7.41
CA ALA A 180 23.92 -2.66 -8.66
C ALA A 180 23.02 -3.70 -9.33
N LEU A 181 21.86 -3.27 -9.86
CA LEU A 181 21.14 -4.01 -10.89
C LEU A 181 21.00 -3.10 -12.11
N ALA A 182 21.61 -3.55 -13.19
CA ALA A 182 21.46 -3.01 -14.53
C ALA A 182 20.10 -3.44 -15.09
N ILE A 183 19.31 -2.48 -15.57
CA ILE A 183 18.20 -2.76 -16.50
C ILE A 183 18.45 -1.91 -17.74
N SER A 184 18.54 -2.60 -18.87
CA SER A 184 18.82 -2.06 -20.18
C SER A 184 17.74 -1.08 -20.64
N HIS A 185 18.18 0.05 -21.20
CA HIS A 185 17.35 0.96 -21.97
C HIS A 185 16.82 0.26 -23.23
N SER A 186 15.50 0.30 -23.42
CA SER A 186 14.90 0.26 -24.75
C SER A 186 14.21 1.60 -24.99
N SER A 187 14.80 2.38 -25.89
CA SER A 187 14.22 3.61 -26.43
C SER A 187 13.09 3.25 -27.40
N SER A 188 11.89 3.79 -27.18
CA SER A 188 11.05 4.22 -28.29
C SER A 188 10.16 5.39 -27.86
N SER A 189 10.28 6.48 -28.61
CA SER A 189 9.51 7.71 -28.46
C SER A 189 8.08 7.51 -28.98
N SER A 190 7.08 7.97 -28.24
CA SER A 190 5.88 8.58 -28.84
C SER A 190 5.21 9.47 -27.80
N GLY A 191 4.99 10.72 -28.17
CA GLY A 191 4.45 11.76 -27.30
C GLY A 191 2.95 11.63 -27.04
N GLY A 192 2.54 12.07 -25.86
CA GLY A 192 1.16 12.28 -25.47
C GLY A 192 1.16 12.92 -24.09
N GLY A 193 0.59 14.12 -23.97
CA GLY A 193 0.57 14.88 -22.72
C GLY A 193 -0.01 14.08 -21.56
N GLY A 194 0.83 13.75 -20.60
CA GLY A 194 0.48 13.04 -19.38
C GLY A 194 1.61 13.28 -18.39
N HIS A 195 1.28 13.54 -17.13
CA HIS A 195 2.27 13.78 -16.09
C HIS A 195 3.35 12.69 -16.15
N ALA A 196 4.60 13.12 -16.36
CA ALA A 196 5.72 12.21 -16.58
C ALA A 196 5.78 11.19 -15.44
N ALA A 197 6.05 9.92 -15.77
CA ALA A 197 6.32 8.90 -14.78
C ALA A 197 7.42 9.42 -13.82
N VAL A 198 7.17 9.34 -12.51
CA VAL A 198 8.13 9.76 -11.51
C VAL A 198 9.25 8.72 -11.52
N THR A 199 10.35 9.02 -12.20
CA THR A 199 11.46 8.08 -12.36
C THR A 199 12.56 8.30 -11.34
N ASN A 200 12.74 9.54 -10.87
CA ASN A 200 13.68 9.91 -9.82
C ASN A 200 13.10 11.05 -8.97
N ALA A 201 12.89 10.80 -7.68
CA ALA A 201 12.42 11.80 -6.73
C ALA A 201 12.81 11.42 -5.30
N ASN A 202 12.94 12.42 -4.42
CA ASN A 202 13.16 12.23 -2.99
C ASN A 202 12.08 12.97 -2.23
N PHE A 203 11.39 12.29 -1.33
CA PHE A 203 10.40 12.88 -0.45
C PHE A 203 10.84 12.68 0.99
N GLY A 204 10.81 13.75 1.77
CA GLY A 204 11.10 13.68 3.20
C GLY A 204 9.95 14.26 4.00
N GLY A 205 9.70 13.66 5.17
CA GLY A 205 8.63 14.12 6.03
C GLY A 205 8.56 13.34 7.32
N ASN A 206 7.35 13.31 7.89
CA ASN A 206 7.09 12.68 9.17
C ASN A 206 6.17 11.47 8.97
N TYR A 207 6.32 10.50 9.85
CA TYR A 207 5.36 9.42 10.00
C TYR A 207 4.70 9.47 11.38
N ALA A 208 3.48 9.00 11.45
CA ALA A 208 2.80 8.67 12.68
C ALA A 208 1.96 7.41 12.44
N PHE A 209 2.22 6.35 13.21
CA PHE A 209 1.39 5.16 13.19
C PHE A 209 1.16 4.65 14.60
N CYS A 210 0.06 3.95 14.78
CA CYS A 210 -0.34 3.43 16.06
C CYS A 210 -0.81 1.98 15.96
N PHE A 211 -0.48 1.23 16.99
CA PHE A 211 -0.99 -0.09 17.28
C PHE A 211 -2.17 0.03 18.24
N SER A 212 -3.31 -0.51 17.83
CA SER A 212 -4.51 -0.63 18.65
C SER A 212 -4.72 -2.10 19.00
N PRO A 213 -4.43 -2.51 20.24
CA PRO A 213 -4.62 -3.88 20.67
C PRO A 213 -6.10 -4.26 20.63
N THR A 214 -6.39 -5.46 20.14
CA THR A 214 -7.73 -6.05 20.17
C THR A 214 -7.89 -6.74 21.52
N ALA A 215 -8.00 -5.97 22.60
CA ALA A 215 -8.18 -6.53 23.93
C ALA A 215 -9.65 -6.61 24.32
N THR A 216 -10.00 -7.69 25.01
CA THR A 216 -11.29 -7.93 25.66
C THR A 216 -11.41 -7.24 27.03
N GLU A 217 -10.33 -6.61 27.52
CA GLU A 217 -10.27 -5.93 28.81
C GLU A 217 -10.24 -4.40 28.68
N THR A 218 -10.90 -3.74 29.62
CA THR A 218 -11.43 -2.37 29.51
C THR A 218 -10.42 -1.22 29.52
N ASN A 219 -9.10 -1.47 29.43
CA ASN A 219 -8.07 -0.42 29.59
C ASN A 219 -6.81 -0.63 28.75
N VAL A 220 -6.91 -1.11 27.51
CA VAL A 220 -5.72 -1.23 26.67
C VAL A 220 -5.50 0.04 25.86
N ALA A 221 -4.45 0.78 26.22
CA ALA A 221 -4.06 2.03 25.57
C ALA A 221 -3.43 1.75 24.19
N GLN A 222 -3.79 2.59 23.22
CA GLN A 222 -3.17 2.62 21.91
C GLN A 222 -1.69 3.04 22.04
N VAL A 223 -0.80 2.29 21.39
CA VAL A 223 0.64 2.58 21.36
C VAL A 223 0.96 3.27 20.04
N CYS A 224 1.56 4.45 20.09
CA CYS A 224 1.90 5.22 18.89
C CYS A 224 3.41 5.44 18.75
N ASP A 225 3.89 5.38 17.52
CA ASP A 225 5.25 5.78 17.13
C ASP A 225 5.18 6.89 16.09
N SER A 226 6.11 7.82 16.17
CA SER A 226 6.22 8.92 15.23
C SER A 226 7.68 9.32 15.06
N GLY A 227 8.02 9.76 13.85
CA GLY A 227 9.41 10.08 13.54
C GLY A 227 9.58 10.60 12.14
N LEU A 228 10.83 10.60 11.68
CA LEU A 228 11.21 11.04 10.34
C LEU A 228 11.23 9.86 9.38
N VAL A 229 10.81 10.10 8.15
CA VAL A 229 10.83 9.13 7.06
C VAL A 229 11.28 9.77 5.77
N ASN A 230 11.96 9.00 4.92
CA ASN A 230 12.27 9.39 3.55
C ASN A 230 11.72 8.34 2.59
N VAL A 231 11.21 8.81 1.45
CA VAL A 231 10.74 7.98 0.34
C VAL A 231 11.58 8.34 -0.89
N TYR A 232 12.35 7.37 -1.38
CA TYR A 232 13.15 7.54 -2.60
C TYR A 232 12.43 6.86 -3.75
N VAL A 233 12.36 7.53 -4.88
CA VAL A 233 11.98 6.91 -6.15
C VAL A 233 13.22 6.87 -7.00
N ARG A 234 13.64 5.67 -7.41
CA ARG A 234 14.83 5.44 -8.24
C ARG A 234 14.52 4.41 -9.30
N SER A 235 14.63 4.80 -10.57
CA SER A 235 14.40 3.90 -11.71
C SER A 235 13.04 3.17 -11.66
N GLY A 236 12.00 3.86 -11.18
CA GLY A 236 10.65 3.28 -11.05
C GLY A 236 10.47 2.34 -9.85
N VAL A 237 11.42 2.30 -8.91
CA VAL A 237 11.29 1.62 -7.62
C VAL A 237 11.13 2.65 -6.52
N VAL A 238 10.18 2.43 -5.62
CA VAL A 238 9.99 3.21 -4.39
C VAL A 238 10.70 2.50 -3.24
N GLU A 239 11.48 3.27 -2.49
CA GLU A 239 12.14 2.83 -1.26
C GLU A 239 11.70 3.73 -0.10
N VAL A 240 10.93 3.19 0.84
CA VAL A 240 10.59 3.88 2.10
C VAL A 240 11.62 3.50 3.15
N VAL A 241 12.27 4.50 3.75
CA VAL A 241 13.37 4.33 4.72
C VAL A 241 13.10 5.17 5.96
N GLY A 242 13.31 4.58 7.14
CA GLY A 242 13.12 5.25 8.43
C GLY A 242 11.93 4.74 9.24
N LEU A 243 11.10 3.88 8.65
CA LEU A 243 10.09 3.12 9.38
C LEU A 243 10.74 1.94 10.12
N TRP A 244 10.16 1.56 11.25
CA TRP A 244 10.47 0.29 11.95
C TRP A 244 11.96 0.01 12.13
N ALA A 245 12.67 0.92 12.84
CA ALA A 245 14.13 0.87 13.05
C ALA A 245 14.97 1.02 11.78
N ALA A 246 14.56 1.94 10.90
CA ALA A 246 15.25 2.25 9.63
C ALA A 246 15.28 1.08 8.63
N GLU A 247 14.26 0.23 8.68
CA GLU A 247 14.04 -0.81 7.69
C GLU A 247 13.75 -0.18 6.32
N ILE A 248 14.23 -0.85 5.26
CA ILE A 248 14.04 -0.43 3.88
C ILE A 248 12.89 -1.25 3.28
N TRP A 249 11.90 -0.53 2.77
CA TRP A 249 10.73 -1.08 2.11
C TRP A 249 10.79 -0.76 0.62
N SER A 250 11.00 -1.78 -0.22
CA SER A 250 11.18 -1.61 -1.66
C SER A 250 10.02 -2.21 -2.44
N THR A 251 9.50 -1.46 -3.44
CA THR A 251 8.43 -1.93 -4.34
C THR A 251 8.44 -1.16 -5.65
N PRO A 252 8.03 -1.77 -6.79
CA PRO A 252 7.85 -1.03 -8.03
C PRO A 252 6.78 0.07 -7.91
N LEU A 253 7.03 1.21 -8.54
CA LEU A 253 6.05 2.29 -8.73
C LEU A 253 5.20 1.99 -9.96
N ASN A 254 3.89 1.84 -9.78
CA ASN A 254 2.96 1.66 -10.88
C ASN A 254 2.27 3.00 -11.19
N GLY A 255 2.84 3.75 -12.14
CA GLY A 255 2.41 5.11 -12.47
C GLY A 255 2.72 6.09 -11.34
N HIS A 256 1.73 6.33 -10.48
CA HIS A 256 1.82 7.24 -9.33
C HIS A 256 1.56 6.55 -7.99
N VAL A 257 1.24 5.26 -8.00
CA VAL A 257 0.86 4.50 -6.79
C VAL A 257 1.82 3.35 -6.54
N PHE A 258 2.00 3.01 -5.28
CA PHE A 258 2.81 1.85 -4.87
C PHE A 258 2.19 1.15 -3.66
N SER A 259 2.47 -0.14 -3.52
CA SER A 259 2.08 -0.93 -2.36
C SER A 259 3.19 -1.91 -2.01
N VAL A 260 3.50 -2.04 -0.72
CA VAL A 260 4.49 -2.98 -0.21
C VAL A 260 4.00 -3.56 1.10
N ALA A 261 4.14 -4.86 1.28
CA ALA A 261 3.75 -5.54 2.50
C ALA A 261 4.90 -6.43 3.00
N LYS A 262 5.10 -6.45 4.32
CA LYS A 262 6.19 -7.21 4.94
C LYS A 262 5.81 -7.63 6.34
N THR A 263 6.38 -8.76 6.78
CA THR A 263 6.40 -9.10 8.20
C THR A 263 7.57 -8.37 8.85
N VAL A 264 7.29 -7.63 9.91
CA VAL A 264 8.29 -6.90 10.70
C VAL A 264 8.43 -7.55 12.07
N PRO A 265 9.66 -7.65 12.60
CA PRO A 265 9.88 -8.22 13.92
C PRO A 265 9.29 -7.33 15.02
N ALA A 266 9.04 -7.93 16.18
CA ALA A 266 8.64 -7.20 17.37
C ALA A 266 9.69 -6.13 17.73
N ARG A 267 9.23 -4.95 18.14
CA ARG A 267 10.07 -3.80 18.48
C ARG A 267 9.46 -2.99 19.61
N GLY A 268 10.13 -2.98 20.77
CA GLY A 268 9.63 -2.24 21.94
C GLY A 268 8.22 -2.70 22.29
N ASP A 269 7.27 -1.77 22.31
CA ASP A 269 5.86 -2.02 22.60
C ASP A 269 5.05 -2.52 21.38
N PHE A 270 5.70 -2.72 20.22
CA PHE A 270 5.06 -3.23 19.01
C PHE A 270 5.32 -4.73 18.83
N PRO A 271 4.29 -5.58 18.77
CA PRO A 271 4.46 -7.01 18.51
C PRO A 271 4.96 -7.32 17.09
N GLU A 272 5.36 -8.57 16.84
CA GLU A 272 5.62 -9.05 15.48
C GLU A 272 4.38 -8.85 14.62
N SER A 273 4.52 -8.23 13.45
CA SER A 273 3.37 -7.70 12.73
C SER A 273 3.50 -7.87 11.23
N TYR A 274 2.36 -8.00 10.56
CA TYR A 274 2.27 -7.87 9.10
C TYR A 274 1.81 -6.46 8.76
N VAL A 275 2.70 -5.68 8.15
CA VAL A 275 2.46 -4.26 7.84
C VAL A 275 2.45 -4.05 6.33
N ILE A 276 1.51 -3.23 5.88
CA ILE A 276 1.24 -2.86 4.51
C ILE A 276 1.38 -1.34 4.40
N LEU A 277 2.20 -0.89 3.47
CA LEU A 277 2.32 0.51 3.08
C LEU A 277 1.67 0.68 1.71
N THR A 278 0.69 1.57 1.60
CA THR A 278 0.08 1.95 0.32
C THR A 278 0.26 3.43 0.11
N GLY A 279 0.95 3.83 -0.95
CA GLY A 279 1.29 5.22 -1.19
C GLY A 279 0.90 5.74 -2.56
N GLU A 280 0.73 7.05 -2.64
CA GLU A 280 0.45 7.79 -3.87
C GLU A 280 1.34 9.04 -3.94
N ILE A 281 1.89 9.30 -5.12
CA ILE A 281 2.71 10.47 -5.44
C ILE A 281 1.89 11.42 -6.32
N ARG A 282 1.61 12.62 -5.82
CA ARG A 282 0.93 13.69 -6.57
C ARG A 282 1.76 14.97 -6.54
N GLY A 283 2.43 15.25 -7.66
CA GLY A 283 3.31 16.40 -7.78
C GLY A 283 4.42 16.34 -6.74
N GLU A 284 4.47 17.34 -5.85
CA GLU A 284 5.48 17.46 -4.80
C GLU A 284 5.12 16.73 -3.50
N ARG A 285 3.99 16.02 -3.45
CA ARG A 285 3.55 15.29 -2.25
C ARG A 285 3.56 13.80 -2.48
N CYS A 286 4.01 13.07 -1.47
CA CYS A 286 3.87 11.62 -1.38
C CYS A 286 3.17 11.29 -0.05
N THR A 287 1.96 10.76 -0.17
CA THR A 287 1.14 10.33 0.98
C THR A 287 1.15 8.81 1.05
N VAL A 288 1.49 8.25 2.21
CA VAL A 288 1.55 6.80 2.42
C VAL A 288 0.68 6.43 3.59
N MET A 289 -0.19 5.44 3.41
CA MET A 289 -1.00 4.85 4.45
C MET A 289 -0.31 3.60 4.98
N VAL A 290 -0.24 3.50 6.30
CA VAL A 290 0.26 2.33 7.03
C VAL A 290 -0.96 1.59 7.57
N SER A 291 -1.10 0.33 7.19
CA SER A 291 -2.08 -0.58 7.77
C SER A 291 -1.42 -1.92 8.11
N GLY A 292 -2.03 -2.70 8.99
CA GLY A 292 -1.46 -4.00 9.33
C GLY A 292 -2.15 -4.63 10.53
N TYR A 293 -1.64 -5.79 10.93
CA TYR A 293 -2.12 -6.50 12.10
C TYR A 293 -0.98 -7.21 12.80
N SER A 294 -1.13 -7.39 14.11
CA SER A 294 -0.22 -8.20 14.90
C SER A 294 -0.34 -9.66 14.50
N ARG A 295 0.82 -10.31 14.33
CA ARG A 295 0.94 -11.76 14.15
C ARG A 295 1.18 -12.48 15.47
N ASP A 296 1.41 -11.75 16.54
CA ASP A 296 1.57 -12.28 17.88
C ASP A 296 0.20 -12.71 18.44
N PRO A 297 0.00 -14.01 18.72
CA PRO A 297 -1.26 -14.50 19.27
C PRO A 297 -1.54 -13.97 20.68
N ASP A 298 -0.51 -13.59 21.44
CA ASP A 298 -0.63 -13.06 22.80
C ASP A 298 -0.89 -11.55 22.82
N ALA A 299 -0.67 -10.88 21.69
CA ALA A 299 -0.89 -9.45 21.52
C ALA A 299 -1.65 -9.15 20.20
N PRO A 300 -2.91 -9.62 20.03
CA PRO A 300 -3.69 -9.33 18.84
C PRO A 300 -3.98 -7.83 18.74
N GLY A 301 -4.02 -7.28 17.53
CA GLY A 301 -4.29 -5.87 17.32
C GLY A 301 -4.08 -5.43 15.87
N ASN A 302 -4.42 -4.18 15.60
CA ASN A 302 -4.34 -3.58 14.27
C ASN A 302 -3.42 -2.36 14.26
N TYR A 303 -2.76 -2.15 13.13
CA TYR A 303 -1.94 -0.98 12.86
C TYR A 303 -2.67 -0.03 11.94
N GLN A 304 -2.62 1.25 12.28
CA GLN A 304 -3.08 2.33 11.42
C GLN A 304 -2.17 3.55 11.56
N GLY A 305 -1.84 4.18 10.44
CA GLY A 305 -1.00 5.37 10.44
C GLY A 305 -0.82 5.96 9.08
N GLN A 306 -0.11 7.08 9.01
CA GLN A 306 0.18 7.77 7.77
C GLN A 306 1.58 8.35 7.77
N LEU A 307 2.13 8.49 6.57
CA LEU A 307 3.30 9.28 6.27
C LEU A 307 2.85 10.44 5.40
N ASP A 308 3.22 11.65 5.79
CA ASP A 308 3.05 12.85 4.98
C ASP A 308 4.44 13.37 4.62
N THR A 309 4.76 13.28 3.34
CA THR A 309 6.09 13.63 2.82
C THR A 309 5.99 14.61 1.66
N THR A 310 6.98 15.48 1.60
CA THR A 310 7.11 16.50 0.55
C THR A 310 8.42 16.34 -0.18
N MET A 311 8.43 16.68 -1.46
CA MET A 311 9.60 16.57 -2.31
C MET A 311 10.73 17.47 -1.78
N ARG A 312 11.95 16.96 -1.79
CA ARG A 312 13.17 17.65 -1.34
C ARG A 312 14.21 17.72 -2.45
#